data_AF-A0A957MEZ5-F1
#
_entry.id   AF-A0A957MEZ5-F1
#
_cell.length_a   1.000
_cell.length_b   1.000
_cell.length_c   1.000
_cell.angle_alpha   90.00
_cell.angle_beta   90.00
_cell.angle_gamma   90.00
#
_symmetry.space_group_name_H-M   'P 1'
#
loop_
_entity.id
_entity.type
_entity.pdbx_description
1 polymer ?
#
loop_
_entity_poly.entity_id
_entity_poly.type
_entity_poly.pdbx_seq_one_letter_code
_entity_poly.pdbx_strand_id
1 'polypeptide(L)'
;HRKNRRYRLPDVTLFDIMRRGSDRASGDADLVSAYDVVVDLMQIEQPAPLAVIGGPRLIQVRKARAVVADYRPYPYDLVDRHGLLIDTGTYERMAAR
;
A
#
# COMPACT_ATOMS: atom_id res chain seq x y z
N HIS A 1 -6.91 31.55 -0.62
CA HIS A 1 -7.85 30.50 -1.11
C HIS A 1 -7.74 29.24 -0.27
N ARG A 2 -8.46 29.16 0.86
CA ARG A 2 -8.49 27.98 1.74
C ARG A 2 -9.59 27.04 1.22
N LYS A 3 -9.23 25.96 0.52
CA LYS A 3 -10.20 24.97 0.03
C LYS A 3 -10.70 24.11 1.19
N ASN A 4 -11.66 24.62 1.95
CA ASN A 4 -12.51 23.80 2.83
C ASN A 4 -13.54 23.04 1.97
N ARG A 5 -13.09 22.17 1.08
CA ARG A 5 -13.97 21.13 0.53
C ARG A 5 -14.19 20.12 1.66
N ARG A 6 -15.33 20.25 2.36
CA ARG A 6 -15.85 19.12 3.14
C ARG A 6 -16.02 17.98 2.14
N TYR A 7 -15.16 16.96 2.23
CA TYR A 7 -15.25 15.78 1.40
C TYR A 7 -16.56 15.07 1.79
N ARG A 8 -17.55 15.15 0.90
CA ARG A 8 -18.76 14.33 1.01
C ARG A 8 -18.32 12.88 0.78
N LEU A 9 -18.86 11.95 1.57
CA LEU A 9 -18.66 10.53 1.32
C LEU A 9 -19.15 10.21 -0.10
N PRO A 10 -18.39 9.46 -0.89
CA PRO A 10 -18.79 9.15 -2.26
C PRO A 10 -20.03 8.26 -2.24
N ASP A 11 -20.98 8.54 -3.14
CA ASP A 11 -22.18 7.70 -3.30
C ASP A 11 -21.84 6.37 -4.02
N VAL A 12 -20.67 6.30 -4.69
CA VAL A 12 -20.14 5.12 -5.40
C VAL A 12 -18.63 5.01 -5.16
N THR A 13 -18.14 3.79 -4.87
CA THR A 13 -16.71 3.50 -4.70
C THR A 13 -16.19 2.70 -5.90
N LEU A 14 -15.09 3.16 -6.49
CA LEU A 14 -14.35 2.42 -7.52
C LEU A 14 -13.18 1.68 -6.87
N PHE A 15 -13.03 0.40 -7.22
CA PHE A 15 -11.94 -0.44 -6.77
C PHE A 15 -11.28 -1.10 -7.99
N ASP A 16 -9.97 -0.94 -8.10
CA ASP A 16 -9.17 -1.43 -9.22
C ASP A 16 -7.88 -2.07 -8.71
N ILE A 17 -7.43 -3.13 -9.40
CA ILE A 17 -6.20 -3.87 -9.08
C ILE A 17 -5.31 -3.84 -10.31
N MET A 18 -4.12 -3.26 -10.16
CA MET A 18 -3.15 -3.13 -11.24
C MET A 18 -1.78 -3.67 -10.83
N ARG A 19 -1.12 -4.38 -11.75
CA ARG A 19 0.28 -4.79 -11.59
C ARG A 19 1.19 -3.66 -12.06
N ARG A 20 1.96 -3.09 -11.14
CA ARG A 20 2.96 -2.07 -11.47
C ARG A 20 4.20 -2.71 -12.11
N GLY A 21 4.75 -2.06 -13.14
CA GLY A 21 6.07 -2.40 -13.67
C GLY A 21 6.13 -3.39 -14.83
N SER A 22 5.16 -3.40 -15.76
CA SER A 22 5.24 -4.26 -16.96
C SER A 22 5.51 -3.58 -18.30
N ASP A 23 5.52 -2.25 -18.46
CA ASP A 23 6.20 -1.56 -19.61
C ASP A 23 6.00 -0.04 -19.78
N ARG A 24 5.27 0.70 -18.92
CA ARG A 24 5.10 2.17 -19.11
C ARG A 24 5.23 2.97 -17.82
N ALA A 25 6.45 3.46 -17.57
CA ALA A 25 6.73 4.44 -16.52
C ALA A 25 5.96 5.77 -16.70
N SER A 26 5.42 6.04 -17.90
CA SER A 26 4.67 7.27 -18.19
C SER A 26 3.22 7.30 -17.66
N GLY A 27 2.67 6.18 -17.16
CA GLY A 27 1.27 6.13 -16.67
C GLY A 27 1.10 6.14 -15.16
N ASP A 28 2.16 5.88 -14.38
CA ASP A 28 2.05 5.69 -12.92
C ASP A 28 1.61 6.96 -12.18
N ALA A 29 2.11 8.13 -12.60
CA ALA A 29 1.73 9.41 -12.00
C ALA A 29 0.26 9.76 -12.29
N ASP A 30 -0.22 9.47 -13.51
CA ASP A 30 -1.59 9.72 -13.92
C ASP A 30 -2.56 8.82 -13.14
N LEU A 31 -2.23 7.54 -12.97
CA LEU A 31 -3.01 6.61 -12.16
C LEU A 31 -3.06 7.04 -10.69
N VAL A 32 -1.91 7.39 -10.08
CA VAL A 32 -1.89 7.88 -8.70
C VAL A 32 -2.71 9.16 -8.54
N SER A 33 -2.77 10.02 -9.56
CA SER A 33 -3.58 11.24 -9.53
C SER A 33 -5.09 10.95 -9.56
N ALA A 34 -5.51 9.95 -10.33
CA ALA A 34 -6.91 9.62 -10.59
C ALA A 34 -7.64 9.03 -9.38
N TYR A 35 -6.95 8.28 -8.52
CA TYR A 35 -7.55 7.62 -7.36
C TYR A 35 -7.42 8.45 -6.07
N ASP A 36 -8.45 8.47 -5.22
CA ASP A 36 -8.37 9.15 -3.91
C ASP A 36 -7.52 8.38 -2.89
N VAL A 37 -7.47 7.05 -3.01
CA VAL A 37 -6.65 6.16 -2.18
C VAL A 37 -5.85 5.23 -3.08
N VAL A 38 -4.56 5.09 -2.80
CA VAL A 38 -3.65 4.17 -3.50
C VAL A 38 -2.87 3.39 -2.45
N VAL A 39 -2.94 2.06 -2.52
CA VAL A 39 -2.23 1.13 -1.65
C VAL A 39 -1.37 0.23 -2.53
N ASP A 40 -0.11 0.09 -2.15
CA ASP A 40 0.84 -0.78 -2.83
C ASP A 40 0.99 -2.10 -2.09
N LEU A 41 1.00 -3.20 -2.84
CA LEU A 41 1.45 -4.50 -2.39
C LEU A 41 2.79 -4.79 -3.05
N MET A 42 3.81 -5.01 -2.25
CA MET A 42 5.18 -5.22 -2.70
C MET A 42 5.72 -6.51 -2.09
N GLN A 43 6.62 -7.17 -2.81
CA GLN A 43 7.43 -8.24 -2.27
C GLN A 43 8.89 -7.84 -2.48
N ILE A 44 9.64 -7.77 -1.38
CA ILE A 44 11.07 -7.47 -1.48
C ILE A 44 11.74 -8.71 -2.07
N GLU A 45 12.52 -8.54 -3.13
CA GLU A 45 13.33 -9.63 -3.65
C GLU A 45 14.44 -9.97 -2.65
N GLN A 46 14.60 -11.25 -2.35
CA GLN A 46 15.70 -11.72 -1.52
C GLN A 46 16.87 -12.17 -2.39
N PRO A 47 18.12 -11.98 -1.93
CA PRO A 47 19.29 -12.50 -2.62
C PRO A 47 19.18 -14.03 -2.77
N ALA A 48 19.83 -14.56 -3.81
CA ALA A 48 19.72 -15.97 -4.24
C ALA A 48 19.73 -17.03 -3.14
N PRO A 49 20.54 -16.93 -2.05
CA PRO A 49 20.54 -17.93 -0.98
C PRO A 49 19.22 -18.02 -0.20
N LEU A 50 18.44 -16.93 -0.15
CA LEU A 50 17.20 -16.83 0.61
C LEU A 50 15.95 -16.81 -0.30
N ALA A 51 16.13 -16.79 -1.62
CA ALA A 51 15.04 -16.74 -2.60
C ALA A 51 14.02 -17.88 -2.45
N VAL A 52 14.42 -19.04 -1.93
CA VAL A 52 13.55 -20.20 -1.67
C VAL A 52 12.48 -19.89 -0.61
N ILE A 53 12.79 -19.02 0.35
CA ILE A 53 11.87 -18.61 1.42
C ILE A 53 10.93 -17.49 0.92
N GLY A 54 11.31 -16.81 -0.16
CA GLY A 54 10.67 -15.60 -0.62
C GLY A 54 10.97 -14.44 0.33
N GLY A 55 11.06 -13.23 -0.23
CA GLY A 55 11.25 -12.06 0.61
C GLY A 55 9.97 -11.57 1.27
N PRO A 56 10.12 -10.69 2.28
CA PRO A 56 8.99 -10.17 3.04
C PRO A 56 8.04 -9.42 2.12
N ARG A 57 6.75 -9.60 2.39
CA ARG A 57 5.67 -8.89 1.71
C ARG A 57 5.33 -7.65 2.50
N LEU A 58 5.21 -6.52 1.81
CA LEU A 58 4.97 -5.22 2.40
C LEU A 58 3.74 -4.57 1.77
N ILE A 59 2.91 -3.96 2.60
CA ILE A 59 1.77 -3.12 2.21
C ILE A 59 2.08 -1.69 2.60
N GLN A 60 1.84 -0.75 1.70
CA GLN A 60 2.11 0.66 1.94
C GLN A 60 0.97 1.52 1.40
N VAL A 61 0.47 2.44 2.22
CA VAL A 61 -0.38 3.52 1.70
C VAL A 61 0.52 4.48 0.92
N ARG A 62 0.29 4.63 -0.39
CA ARG A 62 1.00 5.59 -1.23
C ARG A 62 0.29 6.93 -1.25
N LYS A 63 -1.05 6.91 -1.26
CA LYS A 63 -1.90 8.10 -1.27
C LYS A 63 -3.15 7.82 -0.47
N ALA A 64 -3.56 8.77 0.36
CA ALA A 64 -4.88 8.78 0.95
C ALA A 64 -5.37 10.22 1.07
N ARG A 65 -6.47 10.54 0.39
CA ARG A 65 -7.06 11.87 0.43
C ARG A 65 -7.97 12.02 1.65
N ALA A 66 -8.01 13.24 2.19
CA ALA A 66 -8.90 13.63 3.29
C ALA A 66 -8.66 12.93 4.64
N VAL A 67 -7.59 12.14 4.77
CA VAL A 67 -7.18 11.48 6.02
C VAL A 67 -5.69 11.68 6.27
N VAL A 68 -5.30 11.65 7.54
CA VAL A 68 -3.89 11.48 7.91
C VAL A 68 -3.62 9.98 7.87
N ALA A 69 -2.72 9.56 6.97
CA ALA A 69 -2.34 8.16 6.81
C ALA A 69 -0.90 7.94 7.28
N ASP A 70 -0.64 6.72 7.73
CA ASP A 70 0.72 6.25 7.91
C ASP A 70 1.24 5.73 6.55
N TYR A 71 2.31 6.36 6.07
CA TYR A 71 2.91 6.06 4.78
C TYR A 71 4.08 5.08 4.89
N ARG A 72 4.36 4.54 6.09
CA ARG A 72 5.40 3.52 6.29
C ARG A 72 4.94 2.16 5.72
N PRO A 73 5.85 1.33 5.19
CA PRO A 73 5.51 0.01 4.68
C PRO A 73 5.36 -1.03 5.80
N TYR A 74 4.17 -1.61 5.97
CA TYR A 74 3.92 -2.64 6.96
C TYR A 74 4.09 -4.04 6.38
N PRO A 75 4.68 -4.99 7.12
CA PRO A 75 4.66 -6.37 6.70
C PRO A 75 3.25 -6.93 6.74
N TYR A 76 2.95 -7.81 5.78
CA TYR A 76 1.70 -8.55 5.77
C TYR A 76 1.91 -10.01 5.40
N ASP A 77 1.02 -10.85 5.89
CA ASP A 77 0.92 -12.26 5.53
C ASP A 77 -0.44 -12.57 4.91
N LEU A 78 -0.49 -13.66 4.14
CA LEU A 78 -1.73 -14.22 3.62
C LEU A 78 -2.05 -15.48 4.43
N VAL A 79 -3.19 -15.47 5.10
CA VAL A 79 -3.67 -16.59 5.92
C VAL A 79 -4.98 -17.09 5.34
N ASP A 80 -5.05 -18.37 4.98
CA ASP A 80 -6.15 -18.96 4.20
C ASP A 80 -7.57 -18.60 4.67
N ARG A 81 -7.78 -18.50 5.99
CA ARG A 81 -9.09 -18.19 6.58
C ARG A 81 -9.33 -16.72 6.90
N HIS A 82 -8.29 -15.88 6.86
CA HIS A 82 -8.35 -14.50 7.31
C HIS A 82 -7.96 -13.49 6.22
N GLY A 83 -7.49 -13.97 5.06
CA GLY A 83 -7.01 -13.12 3.99
C GLY A 83 -5.70 -12.45 4.37
N LEU A 84 -5.62 -11.14 4.11
CA LEU A 84 -4.42 -10.33 4.34
C LEU A 84 -4.37 -9.86 5.80
N LEU A 85 -3.33 -10.27 6.53
CA LEU A 85 -3.05 -9.82 7.89
C LEU A 85 -1.90 -8.82 7.89
N ILE A 86 -2.16 -7.59 8.36
CA ILE A 86 -1.16 -6.52 8.46
C ILE A 86 -0.61 -6.49 9.88
N ASP A 87 0.71 -6.54 10.03
CA ASP A 87 1.36 -6.46 11.33
C ASP A 87 1.63 -5.00 11.73
N THR A 88 0.63 -4.37 12.33
CA THR A 88 0.65 -2.95 12.73
C THR A 88 1.60 -2.65 13.89
N GLY A 89 2.01 -3.66 14.67
CA GLY A 89 2.95 -3.52 15.80
C GLY A 89 4.43 -3.55 15.40
N THR A 90 4.73 -3.76 14.11
CA THR A 90 6.11 -3.91 13.61
C THR A 90 7.03 -2.79 14.08
N TYR A 91 6.63 -1.54 13.90
CA TYR A 91 7.47 -0.40 14.21
C TYR A 91 7.63 -0.13 15.71
N GLU A 92 6.61 -0.46 16.51
CA GLU A 92 6.70 -0.36 17.97
C GLU A 92 7.72 -1.36 18.51
N ARG A 93 7.72 -2.58 17.97
CA ARG A 93 8.71 -3.61 18.33
C ARG A 93 10.11 -3.31 17.84
N MET A 94 10.26 -2.62 16.71
CA MET A 94 11.56 -2.14 16.24
C MET A 94 12.12 -1.00 17.08
N ALA A 95 11.26 -0.10 17.58
CA ALA A 95 11.68 1.03 18.42
C ALA A 95 12.03 0.62 19.86
N ALA A 96 11.52 -0.52 20.34
CA ALA A 96 11.79 -1.06 21.67
C ALA A 96 13.08 -1.91 21.76
N ARG A 97 13.84 -2.02 20.66
CA ARG A 97 15.12 -2.73 20.58
C ARG A 97 16.26 -1.74 20.45
#